data_AF-A0A1M5P3P3-F1
#
_entry.id   AF-A0A1M5P3P3-F1
#
_cell.length_a   1.000
_cell.length_b   1.000
_cell.length_c   1.000
_cell.angle_alpha   90.00
_cell.angle_beta   90.00
_cell.angle_gamma   90.00
#
_symmetry.space_group_name_H-M   'P 1'
#
loop_
_entity.id
_entity.type
_entity.pdbx_description
1 polymer ?
#
loop_
_entity_poly.entity_id
_entity_poly.type
_entity_poly.pdbx_seq_one_letter_code
_entity_poly.pdbx_strand_id
1 'polypeptide(L)' 'MRKFHSIATLRGDGLRPELQALFDRLAIDPRPVFLVRDDGMVQAGPDPASGTALTNVVPLRADRPACGR' A
#
# COMPACT_ATOMS: atom_id res chain seq x y z
N MET A 1 12.14 9.45 4.68
CA MET A 1 10.97 9.49 5.59
C MET A 1 11.14 10.42 6.81
N ARG A 2 11.96 11.48 6.73
CA ARG A 2 12.27 12.34 7.88
C ARG A 2 11.12 13.25 8.36
N LYS A 3 10.08 13.43 7.54
CA LYS A 3 8.97 14.36 7.84
C LYS A 3 7.98 13.84 8.89
N PHE A 4 7.76 12.52 8.98
CA PHE A 4 6.79 11.94 9.92
C PHE A 4 7.22 12.09 11.37
N HIS A 5 8.51 11.94 11.66
CA HIS A 5 9.05 12.16 12.98
C HIS A 5 8.80 13.60 13.46
N SER A 6 9.08 14.60 12.62
CA SER A 6 8.83 16.01 12.93
C SER A 6 7.36 16.30 13.25
N ILE A 7 6.42 15.65 12.54
CA ILE A 7 4.97 15.81 12.78
C ILE A 7 4.57 15.20 14.12
N ALA A 8 5.06 13.99 14.43
CA ALA A 8 4.74 13.32 15.68
C ALA A 8 5.37 14.03 16.90
N THR A 9 6.59 14.54 16.75
CA THR A 9 7.26 15.35 17.79
C THR A 9 6.54 16.68 18.02
N LEU A 10 6.00 17.31 16.98
CA LEU A 10 5.17 18.52 17.12
C LEU A 10 3.88 18.26 17.90
N ARG A 11 3.37 17.01 17.89
CA ARG A 11 2.20 16.60 18.69
C ARG A 11 2.54 16.22 20.13
N GLY A 12 3.82 16.20 20.51
CA GLY A 12 4.29 15.91 21.87
C GLY A 12 4.58 14.44 22.14
N ASP A 13 4.09 13.52 21.30
CA ASP A 13 4.25 12.08 21.51
C ASP A 13 5.54 11.53 20.87
N GLY A 14 6.04 12.19 19.81
CA GLY A 14 7.10 11.64 18.98
C GLY A 14 6.68 10.34 18.28
N LEU A 15 7.59 9.75 17.51
CA LEU A 15 7.37 8.39 17.01
C LEU A 15 7.83 7.38 18.06
N ARG A 16 7.03 6.33 18.25
CA ARG A 16 7.46 5.16 19.01
C ARG A 16 8.74 4.57 18.41
N PRO A 17 9.70 4.10 19.24
CA PRO A 17 10.98 3.56 18.76
C PRO A 17 10.83 2.44 17.73
N GLU A 18 9.83 1.57 17.88
CA GLU A 18 9.57 0.46 16.97
C GLU A 18 9.13 0.95 15.59
N LEU A 19 8.32 2.02 15.56
CA LEU A 19 7.86 2.65 14.33
C LEU A 19 9.00 3.42 13.63
N GLN A 20 9.87 4.06 14.40
CA GLN A 20 11.09 4.68 13.88
C GLN A 20 12.00 3.63 13.22
N ALA A 21 12.22 2.48 13.88
CA ALA A 21 13.02 1.40 13.32
C ALA A 21 12.43 0.78 12.04
N LEU A 22 11.09 0.68 11.94
CA LEU A 22 10.43 0.27 10.71
C LEU A 22 10.68 1.25 9.56
N PHE A 23 10.60 2.56 9.84
CA PHE A 23 10.92 3.57 8.84
C PHE A 23 12.38 3.54 8.44
N ASP A 24 13.32 3.37 9.37
CA ASP A 24 14.74 3.31 9.02
C ASP A 24 15.05 2.09 8.13
N ARG A 25 14.39 0.95 8.35
CA ARG A 25 14.48 -0.23 7.46
C ARG A 25 13.90 0.02 6.06
N LEU A 26 12.72 0.63 5.98
CA LEU A 26 12.06 0.99 4.73
C LEU A 26 12.82 2.08 3.94
N ALA A 27 13.66 2.89 4.61
CA ALA A 27 14.50 3.87 3.94
C ALA A 27 15.70 3.26 3.21
N ILE A 28 16.13 2.05 3.60
CA ILE A 28 17.25 1.31 2.99
C ILE A 28 16.81 0.72 1.63
N ASP A 29 15.58 0.25 1.54
CA ASP A 29 15.00 -0.28 0.32
C ASP A 29 13.64 0.39 0.07
N PRO A 30 13.63 1.56 -0.60
CA PRO A 30 12.40 2.27 -0.94
C PRO A 30 11.69 1.58 -2.12
N ARG A 31 11.78 0.24 -2.21
CA ARG A 31 10.94 -0.56 -3.10
C ARG A 31 9.49 -0.16 -2.81
N PRO A 32 8.81 0.47 -3.78
CA PRO A 32 7.47 0.93 -3.51
C PRO A 32 6.63 -0.34 -3.35
N VAL A 33 6.02 -0.50 -2.17
CA VAL A 33 4.96 -1.49 -1.91
C VAL A 33 3.77 -1.31 -2.88
N PHE A 34 3.79 -0.19 -3.61
CA PHE A 34 2.81 0.22 -4.56
C PHE A 34 3.39 0.36 -5.97
N LEU A 35 2.79 -0.31 -6.94
CA LEU A 35 3.10 -0.12 -8.35
C LEU A 35 2.15 0.94 -8.91
N VAL A 36 2.70 1.93 -9.63
CA VAL A 36 1.86 2.85 -10.41
C VAL A 36 1.57 2.15 -11.73
N ARG A 37 0.29 1.89 -11.99
CA ARG A 37 -0.18 1.30 -13.25
C ARG A 37 -0.14 2.35 -14.37
N ASP A 38 -0.16 1.88 -15.62
CA ASP A 38 -0.14 2.75 -16.81
C ASP A 38 -1.35 3.70 -16.90
N ASP A 39 -2.45 3.38 -16.19
CA ASP A 39 -3.64 4.25 -16.06
C ASP A 39 -3.48 5.34 -14.97
N GLY A 40 -2.29 5.47 -14.37
CA GLY A 40 -1.99 6.42 -13.30
C GLY A 40 -2.51 5.99 -11.93
N MET A 41 -3.11 4.80 -11.81
CA MET A 41 -3.62 4.29 -10.53
C MET A 41 -2.52 3.65 -9.70
N VAL A 42 -2.55 3.87 -8.39
CA VAL A 42 -1.62 3.26 -7.44
C VAL A 42 -2.18 1.92 -6.98
N GLN A 43 -1.47 0.82 -7.26
CA GLN A 43 -1.85 -0.52 -6.85
C GLN A 43 -1.04 -0.97 -5.65
N ALA A 44 -1.70 -1.46 -4.60
CA ALA A 44 -1.03 -2.21 -3.54
C ALA A 44 -0.81 -3.66 -4.00
N GLY A 45 0.44 -4.13 -4.02
CA GLY A 45 0.79 -5.51 -4.38
C GLY A 45 1.13 -5.76 -5.86
N PRO A 46 1.40 -7.02 -6.23
CA PRO A 46 1.98 -7.39 -7.54
C PRO A 46 1.09 -7.01 -8.71
N ASP A 47 1.67 -6.53 -9.80
CA ASP A 47 0.93 -6.20 -11.03
C ASP A 47 0.06 -7.39 -11.48
N PRO A 48 -1.27 -7.26 -11.63
CA PRO A 48 -2.13 -8.34 -12.10
C PRO A 48 -1.69 -8.89 -13.46
N ALA A 49 -1.02 -8.12 -14.32
CA ALA A 49 -0.48 -8.60 -15.58
C ALA A 49 0.77 -9.49 -15.44
N SER A 50 1.50 -9.38 -14.32
CA SER A 50 2.63 -10.25 -13.98
C SER A 50 2.21 -11.68 -13.62
N GLY A 51 0.89 -11.91 -13.47
CA GLY A 51 0.27 -13.21 -13.23
C GLY A 51 -0.25 -13.89 -14.49
N THR A 52 0.46 -13.88 -15.63
CA THR A 52 0.13 -14.72 -16.80
C THR A 52 0.48 -16.19 -16.60
N ALA A 53 0.07 -16.73 -15.46
CA ALA A 53 -0.26 -18.13 -15.26
C ALA A 53 -1.49 -18.20 -14.34
N LEU A 54 -2.62 -17.64 -14.79
CA LEU A 54 -3.90 -17.80 -14.12
C LEU A 54 -4.40 -19.23 -14.36
N THR A 55 -4.03 -20.16 -13.50
CA THR A 55 -4.66 -21.49 -13.52
C THR A 55 -6.00 -21.51 -12.79
N ASN A 56 -6.31 -20.53 -11.91
CA ASN A 56 -7.46 -20.63 -11.00
C ASN A 56 -8.22 -19.31 -10.68
N VAL A 57 -8.09 -18.24 -11.47
CA VAL A 57 -8.87 -17.01 -11.16
C VAL A 57 -10.29 -17.11 -11.72
N VAL A 58 -11.26 -17.24 -10.82
CA VAL A 58 -12.70 -17.10 -11.13
C VAL A 58 -13.08 -15.63 -10.99
N PRO A 59 -13.60 -14.98 -12.05
CA PRO A 59 -14.14 -13.63 -11.93
C PRO A 59 -15.28 -13.59 -10.92
N LEU A 60 -15.19 -12.71 -9.93
CA LEU A 60 -16.29 -12.45 -9.01
C LEU A 60 -17.43 -11.82 -9.82
N ARG A 61 -18.49 -12.61 -10.05
CA ARG A 61 -19.69 -12.18 -10.78
C ARG A 61 -20.29 -10.97 -10.05
N ALA A 62 -20.55 -9.91 -10.80
CA ALA A 62 -21.12 -8.66 -10.30
C ALA A 62 -22.63 -8.76 -10.00
N ASP A 63 -23.09 -9.85 -9.41
CA ASP A 63 -24.44 -9.94 -8.87
C ASP A 63 -24.45 -9.33 -7.46
N ARG A 64 -24.24 -8.01 -7.41
CA ARG A 64 -24.48 -7.24 -6.20
C ARG A 64 -25.95 -6.83 -6.23
N PRO A 65 -26.81 -7.28 -5.28
CA PRO A 65 -28.12 -6.67 -5.17
C PRO A 65 -27.90 -5.19 -4.82
N ALA A 66 -28.57 -4.30 -5.53
CA ALA A 66 -28.57 -2.88 -5.23
C ALA A 66 -28.91 -2.70 -3.74
N CYS A 67 -28.01 -2.07 -2.98
CA CYS A 67 -28.33 -1.65 -1.63
C CYS A 67 -29.46 -0.62 -1.75
N GLY A 68 -30.65 -0.99 -1.26
CA GLY A 68 -31.87 -0.19 -1.34
C GLY A 68 -31.68 1.17 -0.67
N ARG A 69 -32.35 2.16 -1.28
CA ARG A 69 -32.29 3.60 -0.99
C ARG A 69 -32.71 3.95 0.43
#